data_AF-A0A932UDS8-F1
#
_entry.id   AF-A0A932UDS8-F1
#
_cell.length_a   1.000
_cell.length_b   1.000
_cell.length_c   1.000
_cell.angle_alpha   90.00
_cell.angle_beta   90.00
_cell.angle_gamma   90.00
#
_symmetry.space_group_name_H-M   'P 1'
#
loop_
_entity.id
_entity.type
_entity.pdbx_description
1 polymer ?
#
loop_
_entity_poly.entity_id
_entity_poly.type
_entity_poly.pdbx_seq_one_letter_code
_entity_poly.pdbx_strand_id
1 'polypeptide(L)'
;MTKRVPVPEGKTLFYRKADAPASRPTPAPAAAPTPAPAPTQSDDAEDELLEEPGRGQTRQTAIFLEERHLDWLDDKCREARRNGGRAVRKAAIIRALLDVALGSPIDLTSLRREDDIIVRVRRGLAATRE
;
A
#
# COMPACT_ATOMS: atom_id res chain seq x y z
N MET A 1 -34.67 9.91 45.35
CA MET A 1 -34.38 10.27 43.94
C MET A 1 -33.05 10.99 43.88
N THR A 2 -32.17 10.49 43.03
CA THR A 2 -30.70 10.59 43.03
C THR A 2 -30.18 12.01 42.81
N LYS A 3 -29.34 12.49 43.75
CA LYS A 3 -28.64 13.78 43.67
C LYS A 3 -27.44 13.66 42.72
N ARG A 4 -27.34 14.59 41.77
CA ARG A 4 -26.24 14.71 40.80
C ARG A 4 -24.91 15.01 41.52
N VAL A 5 -23.87 14.27 41.16
CA VAL A 5 -22.48 14.51 41.60
C VAL A 5 -21.83 15.54 40.67
N PRO A 6 -21.20 16.61 41.17
CA PRO A 6 -20.47 17.57 40.34
C PRO A 6 -19.05 17.06 40.02
N VAL A 7 -18.62 17.26 38.77
CA VAL A 7 -17.25 17.04 38.30
C VAL A 7 -16.41 18.27 38.66
N PRO A 8 -15.28 18.14 39.36
CA PRO A 8 -14.39 19.27 39.61
C PRO A 8 -13.48 19.53 38.40
N GLU A 9 -13.61 20.75 37.86
CA GLU A 9 -12.65 21.35 36.93
C GLU A 9 -11.36 21.76 37.65
N GLY A 10 -10.24 21.53 36.96
CA GLY A 10 -9.03 22.37 37.07
C GLY A 10 -8.04 22.02 38.18
N LYS A 11 -6.80 21.69 37.80
CA LYS A 11 -5.57 22.49 38.06
C LYS A 11 -4.29 21.66 37.88
N THR A 12 -3.52 22.09 36.89
CA THR A 12 -2.04 22.12 36.80
C THR A 12 -1.23 21.63 38.00
N LEU A 13 -0.27 20.73 37.73
CA LEU A 13 0.99 20.64 38.48
C LEU A 13 2.15 20.53 37.49
N PHE A 14 2.66 21.70 37.08
CA PHE A 14 4.03 21.86 36.62
C PHE A 14 4.92 22.23 37.83
N TYR A 15 6.19 21.83 37.73
CA TYR A 15 7.35 22.13 38.59
C TYR A 15 7.73 21.12 39.68
N ARG A 16 8.87 20.47 39.44
CA ARG A 16 9.98 20.47 40.40
C ARG A 16 11.21 21.08 39.72
N LYS A 17 11.71 22.17 40.30
CA LYS A 17 12.95 22.88 39.97
C LYS A 17 14.00 22.59 41.05
N ALA A 18 15.27 22.82 40.68
CA ALA A 18 16.49 22.98 41.49
C ALA A 18 17.21 21.66 41.84
N ASP A 19 18.53 21.49 41.69
CA ASP A 19 19.63 22.44 41.47
C ASP A 19 20.87 21.63 41.00
N ALA A 20 21.77 22.24 40.22
CA ALA A 20 23.13 21.75 39.92
C ALA A 20 24.11 22.62 40.72
N PRO A 21 25.28 22.15 41.23
CA PRO A 21 26.40 21.80 40.33
C PRO A 21 27.44 20.79 40.90
N ALA A 22 28.19 20.12 40.01
CA ALA A 22 29.61 19.79 40.22
C ALA A 22 30.17 19.09 38.97
N SER A 23 31.05 19.80 38.27
CA SER A 23 31.83 19.37 37.13
C SER A 23 32.62 18.09 37.44
N ARG A 24 32.38 17.01 36.69
CA ARG A 24 33.30 15.87 36.61
C ARG A 24 34.04 15.91 35.26
N PRO A 25 35.34 15.59 35.25
CA PRO A 25 36.20 15.73 34.08
C PRO A 25 35.76 14.79 32.95
N THR A 26 35.81 15.34 31.74
CA THR A 26 35.57 14.70 30.45
C THR A 26 36.44 13.45 30.29
N PRO A 27 35.87 12.24 30.14
CA PRO A 27 36.61 11.12 29.57
C PRO A 27 36.81 11.36 28.07
N ALA A 28 38.04 11.12 27.61
CA ALA A 28 38.51 11.25 26.23
C ALA A 28 37.59 10.53 25.21
N PRO A 29 37.55 10.98 23.93
CA PRO A 29 36.70 10.38 22.92
C PRO A 29 37.07 8.91 22.72
N ALA A 30 36.11 8.03 22.99
CA ALA A 30 36.20 6.62 22.63
C ALA A 30 36.32 6.54 21.09
N ALA A 31 37.29 5.75 20.64
CA ALA A 31 37.57 5.50 19.23
C ALA A 31 36.29 5.16 18.45
N ALA A 32 36.15 5.77 17.26
CA ALA A 32 35.05 5.51 16.36
C ALA A 32 34.94 3.99 16.06
N PRO A 33 33.71 3.44 15.94
CA PRO A 33 33.55 2.07 15.48
C PRO A 33 34.11 1.94 14.06
N THR A 34 35.00 0.98 13.87
CA THR A 34 35.46 0.52 12.56
C THR A 34 34.24 0.20 11.69
N PRO A 35 34.10 0.77 10.47
CA PRO A 35 33.04 0.34 9.57
C PRO A 35 33.26 -1.13 9.21
N ALA A 36 32.22 -1.94 9.40
CA ALA A 36 32.19 -3.33 8.96
C ALA A 36 32.45 -3.41 7.45
N PRO A 37 33.13 -4.46 6.95
CA PRO A 37 33.32 -4.65 5.51
C PRO A 37 31.95 -4.71 4.82
N ALA A 38 31.82 -3.93 3.76
CA ALA A 38 30.64 -3.92 2.91
C ALA A 38 30.34 -5.34 2.40
N PRO A 39 29.07 -5.75 2.30
CA PRO A 39 28.74 -7.00 1.62
C PRO A 39 29.18 -6.89 0.17
N THR A 40 30.12 -7.75 -0.21
CA THR A 40 30.47 -8.06 -1.59
C THR A 40 29.18 -8.43 -2.32
N GLN A 41 28.72 -7.54 -3.20
CA GLN A 41 27.74 -7.91 -4.22
C GLN A 41 28.47 -8.84 -5.16
N SER A 42 28.13 -10.13 -5.11
CA SER A 42 28.51 -11.07 -6.16
C SER A 42 27.78 -10.63 -7.43
N ASP A 43 28.56 -10.11 -8.37
CA ASP A 43 28.27 -10.12 -9.78
C ASP A 43 28.11 -11.56 -10.24
N ASP A 44 26.88 -12.04 -10.28
CA ASP A 44 26.46 -13.11 -11.18
C ASP A 44 25.36 -12.51 -12.07
N ALA A 45 25.81 -11.90 -13.16
CA ALA A 45 25.10 -11.99 -14.44
C ALA A 45 24.98 -13.50 -14.75
N GLU A 46 23.89 -14.06 -15.28
CA GLU A 46 23.20 -13.69 -16.50
C GLU A 46 21.80 -14.33 -16.43
N ASP A 47 20.75 -13.52 -16.42
CA ASP A 47 19.40 -13.92 -16.85
C ASP A 47 18.91 -12.82 -17.80
N GLU A 48 19.68 -12.65 -18.88
CA GLU A 48 19.19 -12.05 -20.11
C GLU A 48 18.36 -13.13 -20.79
N LEU A 49 17.04 -12.94 -20.84
CA LEU A 49 16.19 -13.19 -22.01
C LEU A 49 14.73 -13.03 -21.57
N LEU A 50 14.26 -11.78 -21.69
CA LEU A 50 13.01 -11.35 -22.31
C LEU A 50 12.78 -9.90 -21.84
N GLU A 51 13.27 -8.93 -22.62
CA GLU A 51 12.83 -7.55 -22.48
C GLU A 51 11.32 -7.49 -22.76
N GLU A 52 10.53 -7.55 -21.69
CA GLU A 52 9.09 -7.27 -21.73
C GLU A 52 8.86 -5.89 -22.38
N PRO A 53 7.94 -5.79 -23.35
CA PRO A 53 7.75 -4.56 -24.11
C PRO A 53 7.27 -3.44 -23.18
N GLY A 54 8.16 -2.49 -22.91
CA GLY A 54 7.83 -1.19 -22.33
C GLY A 54 7.34 -1.25 -20.89
N ARG A 55 8.23 -1.00 -19.93
CA ARG A 55 7.83 -0.44 -18.64
C ARG A 55 7.22 0.94 -18.87
N GLY A 56 5.94 0.94 -19.24
CA GLY A 56 5.19 2.12 -19.59
C GLY A 56 5.26 3.15 -18.46
N GLN A 57 5.40 4.42 -18.85
CA GLN A 57 5.38 5.52 -17.91
C GLN A 57 4.10 5.46 -17.07
N THR A 58 4.22 5.18 -15.78
CA THR A 58 3.06 5.12 -14.89
C THR A 58 2.57 6.54 -14.61
N ARG A 59 1.34 6.86 -15.03
CA ARG A 59 0.67 8.10 -14.64
C ARG A 59 -0.15 7.86 -13.38
N GLN A 60 -0.03 8.76 -12.40
CA GLN A 60 -0.86 8.71 -11.21
C GLN A 60 -2.26 9.25 -11.55
N THR A 61 -3.27 8.45 -11.26
CA THR A 61 -4.68 8.85 -11.35
C THR A 61 -5.39 8.42 -10.06
N ALA A 62 -6.43 9.16 -9.68
CA ALA A 62 -7.30 8.81 -8.57
C ALA A 62 -8.61 8.27 -9.14
N ILE A 63 -9.04 7.10 -8.66
CA ILE A 63 -10.36 6.52 -8.98
C ILE A 63 -11.17 6.42 -7.69
N PHE A 64 -12.47 6.68 -7.80
CA PHE A 64 -13.41 6.49 -6.71
C PHE A 64 -14.06 5.12 -6.85
N LEU A 65 -14.08 4.37 -5.76
CA LEU A 65 -14.72 3.06 -5.68
C LEU A 65 -15.77 3.12 -4.59
N GLU A 66 -16.93 2.54 -4.86
CA GLU A 66 -17.93 2.31 -3.82
C GLU A 66 -17.37 1.39 -2.73
N GLU A 67 -17.90 1.53 -1.50
CA GLU A 67 -17.49 0.74 -0.33
C GLU A 67 -17.57 -0.77 -0.61
N ARG A 68 -18.67 -1.22 -1.24
CA ARG A 68 -18.85 -2.63 -1.64
C ARG A 68 -17.71 -3.17 -2.53
N HIS A 69 -17.11 -2.33 -3.38
CA HIS A 69 -16.00 -2.74 -4.25
C HIS A 69 -14.69 -2.84 -3.46
N LEU A 70 -14.50 -1.96 -2.47
CA LEU A 70 -13.34 -1.99 -1.59
C LEU A 70 -13.37 -3.21 -0.67
N ASP A 71 -14.55 -3.55 -0.14
CA ASP A 71 -14.76 -4.74 0.69
C ASP A 71 -14.48 -6.02 -0.10
N TRP A 72 -15.02 -6.13 -1.32
CA TRP A 72 -14.73 -7.25 -2.19
C TRP A 72 -13.23 -7.39 -2.49
N LEU A 73 -12.53 -6.27 -2.76
CA LEU A 73 -11.08 -6.28 -2.96
C LEU A 73 -10.32 -6.75 -1.72
N ASP A 74 -10.72 -6.32 -0.52
CA ASP A 74 -10.14 -6.78 0.74
C ASP A 74 -10.33 -8.28 0.96
N ASP A 75 -11.53 -8.77 0.69
CA ASP A 75 -11.84 -10.20 0.80
C ASP A 75 -11.00 -11.02 -0.16
N LYS A 76 -10.81 -10.56 -1.40
CA LYS A 76 -9.91 -11.22 -2.37
C LYS A 76 -8.45 -11.17 -1.95
N CYS A 77 -7.98 -10.08 -1.35
CA CYS A 77 -6.63 -10.02 -0.78
C CYS A 77 -6.46 -11.01 0.38
N ARG A 78 -7.47 -11.14 1.25
CA ARG A 78 -7.48 -12.10 2.36
C ARG A 78 -7.57 -13.54 1.87
N GLU A 79 -8.39 -13.82 0.87
CA GLU A 79 -8.54 -15.14 0.25
C GLU A 79 -7.21 -15.62 -0.35
N ALA A 80 -6.55 -14.77 -1.14
CA ALA A 80 -5.23 -15.09 -1.71
C ALA A 80 -4.20 -15.46 -0.63
N ARG A 81 -4.18 -14.75 0.50
CA ARG A 81 -3.30 -15.07 1.64
C ARG A 81 -3.70 -16.37 2.34
N ARG A 82 -5.00 -16.60 2.55
CA ARG A 82 -5.51 -17.81 3.21
C ARG A 82 -5.20 -19.07 2.41
N ASN A 83 -5.16 -18.97 1.09
CA ASN A 83 -4.82 -20.07 0.19
C ASN A 83 -3.30 -20.30 0.06
N GLY A 84 -2.48 -19.79 0.99
CA GLY A 84 -1.02 -19.94 0.99
C GLY A 84 -0.28 -19.03 -0.01
N GLY A 85 -0.99 -18.11 -0.65
CA GLY A 85 -0.41 -17.15 -1.59
C GLY A 85 0.31 -15.99 -0.91
N ARG A 86 1.13 -15.27 -1.68
CA ARG A 86 1.77 -14.03 -1.24
C ARG A 86 0.73 -12.94 -0.99
N ALA A 87 1.07 -11.98 -0.13
CA ALA A 87 0.24 -10.81 0.11
C ALA A 87 0.05 -9.99 -1.18
N VAL A 88 -1.15 -10.03 -1.75
CA VAL A 88 -1.52 -9.22 -2.91
C VAL A 88 -2.00 -7.83 -2.47
N ARG A 89 -1.57 -6.78 -3.18
CA ARG A 89 -2.05 -5.41 -2.97
C ARG A 89 -3.30 -5.15 -3.82
N LYS A 90 -4.27 -4.36 -3.32
CA LYS A 90 -5.47 -3.97 -4.09
C LYS A 90 -5.13 -3.41 -5.48
N ALA A 91 -4.12 -2.54 -5.55
CA ALA A 91 -3.65 -1.97 -6.82
C ALA A 91 -3.15 -3.02 -7.82
N ALA A 92 -2.58 -4.13 -7.35
CA ALA A 92 -2.16 -5.22 -8.24
C ALA A 92 -3.36 -5.93 -8.85
N ILE A 93 -4.42 -6.17 -8.06
CA ILE A 93 -5.67 -6.75 -8.55
C ILE A 93 -6.31 -5.83 -9.60
N ILE A 94 -6.40 -4.53 -9.30
CA ILE A 94 -7.00 -3.55 -10.22
C ILE A 94 -6.22 -3.52 -11.55
N ARG A 95 -4.87 -3.51 -11.50
CA ARG A 95 -4.06 -3.56 -12.73
C ARG A 95 -4.30 -4.84 -13.52
N ALA A 96 -4.26 -6.00 -12.87
CA ALA A 96 -4.53 -7.27 -13.55
C ALA A 96 -5.92 -7.31 -14.22
N LEU A 97 -6.95 -6.75 -13.57
CA LEU A 97 -8.28 -6.64 -14.17
C LEU A 97 -8.30 -5.71 -15.39
N LEU A 98 -7.58 -4.58 -15.33
CA LEU A 98 -7.44 -3.67 -16.47
C LEU A 98 -6.67 -4.30 -17.62
N ASP A 99 -5.59 -5.04 -17.34
CA ASP A 99 -4.80 -5.72 -18.37
C ASP A 99 -5.65 -6.76 -19.12
N VAL A 100 -6.46 -7.54 -18.40
CA VAL A 100 -7.41 -8.49 -18.99
C VAL A 100 -8.47 -7.77 -19.84
N ALA A 101 -8.97 -6.62 -19.38
CA ALA A 101 -9.94 -5.82 -20.14
C ALA A 101 -9.32 -5.20 -21.40
N LEU A 102 -8.07 -4.72 -21.32
CA LEU A 102 -7.32 -4.16 -22.46
C LEU A 102 -7.04 -5.21 -23.53
N GLY A 103 -6.79 -6.46 -23.14
CA GLY A 103 -6.61 -7.57 -24.08
C GLY A 103 -7.90 -8.06 -24.74
N SER A 104 -9.06 -7.54 -24.36
CA SER A 104 -10.36 -7.99 -24.85
C SER A 104 -10.97 -6.97 -25.84
N PRO A 105 -11.72 -7.40 -26.87
CA PRO A 105 -12.33 -6.51 -27.87
C PRO A 105 -13.58 -5.80 -27.31
N ILE A 106 -13.39 -4.91 -26.33
CA ILE A 106 -14.44 -4.18 -25.65
C ILE A 106 -14.54 -2.77 -26.22
N ASP A 107 -15.51 -2.53 -27.12
CA ASP A 107 -15.84 -1.18 -27.59
C ASP A 107 -16.80 -0.47 -26.62
N LEU A 108 -16.36 0.67 -26.08
CA LEU A 108 -17.12 1.51 -25.14
C LEU A 108 -17.59 2.85 -25.74
N THR A 109 -17.24 3.15 -27.00
CA THR A 109 -17.35 4.51 -27.60
C THR A 109 -18.79 5.07 -27.62
N SER A 110 -19.79 4.22 -27.74
CA SER A 110 -21.20 4.61 -27.83
C SER A 110 -21.98 4.53 -26.51
N LEU A 111 -21.35 4.05 -25.44
CA LEU A 111 -22.05 3.79 -24.18
C LEU A 111 -22.15 5.07 -23.34
N ARG A 112 -23.28 5.22 -22.63
CA ARG A 112 -23.56 6.38 -21.77
C ARG A 112 -24.00 5.98 -20.37
N ARG A 113 -24.60 4.79 -20.22
CA ARG A 113 -25.05 4.28 -18.93
C ARG A 113 -24.07 3.25 -18.41
N GLU A 114 -23.90 3.22 -17.09
CA GLU A 114 -23.04 2.26 -16.41
C GLU A 114 -23.47 0.81 -16.68
N ASP A 115 -24.77 0.53 -16.68
CA ASP A 115 -25.30 -0.80 -16.97
C ASP A 115 -24.90 -1.31 -18.35
N ASP A 116 -24.92 -0.43 -19.36
CA ASP A 116 -24.52 -0.79 -20.73
C ASP A 116 -23.03 -1.14 -20.79
N ILE A 117 -22.20 -0.39 -20.05
CA ILE A 117 -20.76 -0.63 -19.91
C ILE A 117 -20.53 -2.00 -19.27
N ILE A 118 -21.24 -2.31 -18.19
CA ILE A 118 -21.12 -3.60 -17.49
C ILE A 118 -21.48 -4.76 -18.42
N VAL A 119 -22.61 -4.66 -19.14
CA VAL A 119 -23.03 -5.70 -20.09
C VAL A 119 -21.99 -5.90 -21.19
N ARG A 120 -21.45 -4.81 -21.74
CA ARG A 120 -20.43 -4.88 -22.79
C ARG A 120 -19.13 -5.50 -22.30
N VAL A 121 -18.64 -5.09 -21.13
CA VAL A 121 -17.42 -5.64 -20.52
C VAL A 121 -17.60 -7.14 -20.26
N ARG A 122 -18.72 -7.56 -19.67
CA ARG A 122 -19.01 -8.99 -19.44
C ARG A 122 -18.97 -9.80 -20.74
N ARG A 123 -19.60 -9.29 -21.80
CA ARG A 123 -19.60 -9.95 -23.12
C ARG A 123 -18.19 -10.04 -23.71
N GLY A 124 -17.42 -8.96 -23.66
CA GLY A 124 -16.06 -8.95 -24.18
C GLY A 124 -15.14 -9.90 -23.43
N LEU A 125 -15.23 -9.95 -22.09
CA LEU A 125 -14.44 -10.87 -21.26
C LEU A 125 -14.80 -12.35 -21.46
N ALA A 126 -16.05 -12.64 -21.81
CA ALA A 126 -16.46 -14.01 -22.14
C ALA A 126 -15.91 -14.46 -23.50
N ALA A 127 -15.85 -13.55 -24.48
CA ALA A 127 -15.37 -13.85 -25.83
C ALA A 127 -13.86 -14.17 -25.88
N THR A 128 -13.05 -13.65 -24.96
CA THR A 128 -11.59 -13.89 -24.92
C THR A 128 -11.22 -15.28 -24.37
N ARG A 129 -12.18 -16.09 -23.91
CA ARG A 129 -11.93 -17.43 -23.35
C ARG A 129 -12.11 -18.58 -24.36
N GLU A 130 -12.57 -18.27 -25.56
CA GLU A 130 -12.72 -19.21 -26.70
C GLU A 130 -11.50 -19.13 -27.61
#